data_AF-A0A7K2Z7A8-F1
#
_entry.id   AF-A0A7K2Z7A8-F1
#
_cell.length_a   1.000
_cell.length_b   1.000
_cell.length_c   1.000
_cell.angle_alpha   90.00
_cell.angle_beta   90.00
_cell.angle_gamma   90.00
#
_symmetry.space_group_name_H-M   'P 1'
#
loop_
_entity.id
_entity.type
_entity.pdbx_description
1 polymer ?
#
loop_
_entity_poly.entity_id
_entity_poly.type
_entity_poly.pdbx_seq_one_letter_code
_entity_poly.pdbx_strand_id
1 'polypeptide(L)'
;AGPSAPAATAEGPKTPSDEITPATGTFTKKQKEYLEDRVPKGMDPAAVLQTGQETCEKLRYLVKVDRDTAVGAIATEEITDAPAAVAGLCPQHQDLVDEAAYAYADGTHAGRTLRPGVYRSASPTTHCSWQIEGTGGKELASGTSDTGKSRKITIPKSARTFTSTGCYAWLAEGAEG
;
A
#
# COMPACT_ATOMS: atom_id res chain seq x y z
N ALA A 1 -18.58 17.57 -15.84
CA ALA A 1 -18.19 16.17 -15.63
C ALA A 1 -17.34 15.75 -16.82
N GLY A 2 -16.02 15.63 -16.63
CA GLY A 2 -15.12 15.09 -17.65
C GLY A 2 -15.14 13.56 -17.58
N PRO A 3 -14.88 12.84 -18.69
CA PRO A 3 -14.85 11.40 -18.68
C PRO A 3 -13.65 10.90 -17.87
N SER A 4 -13.90 10.12 -16.83
CA SER A 4 -12.87 9.33 -16.17
C SER A 4 -12.34 8.32 -17.17
N ALA A 5 -11.07 8.46 -17.54
CA ALA A 5 -10.36 7.42 -18.26
C ALA A 5 -10.29 6.17 -17.36
N PRO A 6 -10.70 4.98 -17.83
CA PRO A 6 -10.49 3.76 -17.07
C PRO A 6 -8.98 3.55 -16.91
N ALA A 7 -8.54 3.29 -15.68
CA ALA A 7 -7.20 2.75 -15.44
C ALA A 7 -7.13 1.42 -16.20
N ALA A 8 -6.36 1.40 -17.30
CA ALA A 8 -6.13 0.18 -18.05
C ALA A 8 -5.27 -0.75 -17.19
N THR A 9 -5.90 -1.67 -16.48
CA THR A 9 -5.25 -2.92 -16.08
C THR A 9 -4.82 -3.61 -17.38
N ALA A 10 -3.54 -3.52 -17.70
CA ALA A 10 -2.97 -4.17 -18.87
C ALA A 10 -2.90 -5.70 -18.63
N GLU A 11 -4.05 -6.38 -18.71
CA GLU A 11 -4.17 -7.85 -18.70
C GLU A 11 -3.88 -8.47 -20.09
N GLY A 12 -3.26 -7.71 -20.99
CA GLY A 12 -2.84 -8.19 -22.30
C GLY A 12 -1.63 -9.13 -22.24
N PRO A 13 -1.32 -9.83 -23.35
CA PRO A 13 -0.14 -10.69 -23.42
C PRO A 13 1.13 -9.88 -23.11
N LYS A 14 2.01 -10.46 -22.29
CA LYS A 14 3.28 -9.86 -21.87
C LYS A 14 4.39 -10.18 -22.86
N THR A 15 5.36 -9.29 -22.98
CA THR A 15 6.58 -9.52 -23.76
C THR A 15 7.42 -10.59 -23.06
N PRO A 16 7.85 -11.66 -23.74
CA PRO A 16 8.75 -12.67 -23.17
C PRO A 16 10.04 -12.04 -22.65
N SER A 17 10.58 -12.55 -21.54
CA SER A 17 11.77 -11.99 -20.89
C SER A 17 12.99 -11.86 -21.80
N ASP A 18 13.16 -12.80 -22.73
CA ASP A 18 14.26 -12.79 -23.71
C ASP A 18 14.14 -11.67 -24.77
N GLU A 19 12.92 -11.14 -24.97
CA GLU A 19 12.61 -10.05 -25.90
C GLU A 19 12.62 -8.67 -25.22
N ILE A 20 12.87 -8.60 -23.91
CA ILE A 20 12.94 -7.35 -23.14
C ILE A 20 14.29 -6.65 -23.41
N THR A 21 14.31 -5.82 -24.45
CA THR A 21 15.46 -4.99 -24.81
C THR A 21 15.09 -3.51 -24.87
N PRO A 22 15.90 -2.59 -24.31
CA PRO A 22 15.65 -1.16 -24.45
C PRO A 22 15.98 -0.70 -25.87
N ALA A 23 15.33 0.38 -26.32
CA ALA A 23 15.66 1.02 -27.60
C ALA A 23 17.10 1.57 -27.63
N THR A 24 17.65 1.95 -26.47
CA THR A 24 19.04 2.41 -26.33
C THR A 24 19.71 1.82 -25.08
N GLY A 25 21.00 1.51 -25.17
CA GLY A 25 21.78 0.98 -24.05
C GLY A 25 21.46 -0.47 -23.68
N THR A 26 21.62 -0.82 -22.40
CA THR A 26 21.39 -2.17 -21.87
C THR A 26 20.80 -2.11 -20.47
N PHE A 27 19.81 -2.96 -20.18
CA PHE A 27 19.34 -3.15 -18.80
C PHE A 27 20.35 -3.92 -17.96
N THR A 28 20.49 -3.50 -16.70
CA THR A 28 21.17 -4.30 -15.67
C THR A 28 20.35 -5.55 -15.34
N LYS A 29 20.98 -6.55 -14.70
CA LYS A 29 20.30 -7.78 -14.28
C LYS A 29 19.06 -7.52 -13.43
N LYS A 30 19.16 -6.64 -12.42
CA LYS A 30 18.03 -6.29 -11.54
C LYS A 30 16.89 -5.58 -12.27
N GLN A 31 17.23 -4.73 -13.25
CA GLN A 31 16.21 -4.07 -14.07
C GLN A 31 15.50 -5.09 -14.97
N LYS A 32 16.21 -6.08 -15.52
CA LYS A 32 15.57 -7.18 -16.26
C LYS A 32 14.66 -8.00 -15.37
N GLU A 33 15.12 -8.44 -14.20
CA GLU A 33 14.32 -9.17 -13.21
C GLU A 33 13.06 -8.40 -12.79
N TYR A 34 13.17 -7.07 -12.62
CA TYR A 34 11.98 -6.23 -12.39
C TYR A 34 11.04 -6.22 -13.60
N LEU A 35 11.55 -6.16 -14.83
CA LEU A 35 10.74 -6.09 -16.04
C LEU A 35 10.13 -7.42 -16.45
N GLU A 36 10.65 -8.55 -15.96
CA GLU A 36 10.11 -9.88 -16.18
C GLU A 36 8.62 -9.91 -15.81
N ASP A 37 7.81 -10.41 -16.74
CA ASP A 37 6.35 -10.45 -16.62
C ASP A 37 5.67 -9.09 -16.34
N ARG A 38 6.34 -7.95 -16.57
CA ARG A 38 5.77 -6.61 -16.36
C ARG A 38 5.58 -5.81 -17.62
N VAL A 39 6.21 -6.18 -18.73
CA VAL A 39 6.13 -5.42 -19.99
C VAL A 39 4.95 -5.93 -20.82
N PRO A 40 3.87 -5.14 -21.02
CA PRO A 40 2.83 -5.48 -21.97
C PRO A 40 3.39 -5.54 -23.39
N LYS A 41 2.86 -6.45 -24.21
CA LYS A 41 3.29 -6.56 -25.61
C LYS A 41 3.12 -5.23 -26.35
N GLY A 42 4.20 -4.79 -26.99
CA GLY A 42 4.24 -3.53 -27.74
C GLY A 42 4.47 -2.27 -26.89
N MET A 43 4.61 -2.40 -25.56
CA MET A 43 5.03 -1.31 -24.70
C MET A 43 6.56 -1.24 -24.62
N ASP A 44 7.12 -0.03 -24.53
CA ASP A 44 8.55 0.17 -24.31
C ASP A 44 8.96 -0.30 -22.90
N PRO A 45 9.84 -1.31 -22.76
CA PRO A 45 10.33 -1.73 -21.46
C PRO A 45 10.96 -0.61 -20.63
N ALA A 46 11.59 0.38 -21.28
CA ALA A 46 12.18 1.51 -20.58
C ALA A 46 11.12 2.39 -19.90
N ALA A 47 9.93 2.52 -20.49
CA ALA A 47 8.82 3.24 -19.89
C ALA A 47 8.29 2.52 -18.64
N VAL A 48 8.17 1.18 -18.69
CA VAL A 48 7.78 0.36 -17.53
C VAL A 48 8.79 0.48 -16.39
N LEU A 49 10.09 0.45 -16.73
CA LEU A 49 11.17 0.66 -15.77
C LEU A 49 11.08 2.05 -15.14
N GLN A 50 10.84 3.08 -15.95
CA GLN A 50 10.71 4.46 -15.48
C GLN A 50 9.57 4.60 -14.47
N THR A 51 8.41 4.01 -14.72
CA THR A 51 7.29 4.02 -13.74
C THR A 51 7.67 3.37 -12.40
N GLY A 52 8.44 2.28 -12.44
CA GLY A 52 8.99 1.66 -11.22
C GLY A 52 9.98 2.57 -10.49
N GLN A 53 10.82 3.29 -11.23
CA GLN A 53 11.76 4.26 -10.66
C GLN A 53 11.02 5.44 -10.03
N GLU A 54 10.01 6.01 -10.70
CA GLU A 54 9.15 7.07 -10.17
C GLU A 54 8.46 6.65 -8.87
N THR A 55 8.03 5.39 -8.79
CA THR A 55 7.49 4.79 -7.55
C THR A 55 8.51 4.83 -6.41
N CYS A 56 9.75 4.39 -6.66
CA CYS A 56 10.83 4.48 -5.68
C CYS A 56 11.16 5.93 -5.28
N GLU A 57 11.11 6.87 -6.22
CA GLU A 57 11.34 8.28 -5.93
C GLU A 57 10.23 8.90 -5.08
N LYS A 58 8.96 8.56 -5.37
CA LYS A 58 7.79 8.96 -4.58
C LYS A 58 7.89 8.44 -3.16
N LEU A 59 8.24 7.16 -2.97
CA LEU A 59 8.48 6.57 -1.63
C LEU A 59 9.60 7.29 -0.90
N ARG A 60 10.75 7.51 -1.55
CA ARG A 60 11.87 8.26 -0.98
C ARG A 60 11.47 9.67 -0.53
N TYR A 61 10.59 10.34 -1.28
CA TYR A 61 10.06 11.65 -0.90
C TYR A 61 9.12 11.55 0.31
N LEU A 62 8.14 10.65 0.26
CA LEU A 62 7.17 10.47 1.34
C LEU A 62 7.84 10.11 2.66
N VAL A 63 8.80 9.18 2.66
CA VAL A 63 9.56 8.81 3.86
C VAL A 63 10.26 10.01 4.52
N LYS A 64 10.74 10.98 3.72
CA LYS A 64 11.37 12.20 4.26
C LYS A 64 10.36 13.16 4.89
N VAL A 65 9.13 13.18 4.38
CA VAL A 65 8.07 14.06 4.86
C VAL A 65 7.38 13.43 6.07
N ASP A 66 6.89 12.20 5.90
CA ASP A 66 6.15 11.42 6.89
C ASP A 66 6.20 9.94 6.50
N ARG A 67 6.93 9.12 7.27
CA ARG A 67 7.08 7.68 7.01
C ARG A 67 5.76 6.92 7.10
N ASP A 68 4.89 7.30 8.04
CA ASP A 68 3.61 6.61 8.24
C ASP A 68 2.67 6.83 7.03
N THR A 69 2.73 8.01 6.42
CA THR A 69 2.05 8.32 5.17
C THR A 69 2.60 7.48 4.02
N ALA A 70 3.90 7.22 3.97
CA ALA A 70 4.49 6.32 2.97
C ALA A 70 3.96 4.89 3.12
N VAL A 71 3.93 4.34 4.34
CA VAL A 71 3.36 3.00 4.62
C VAL A 71 1.86 2.98 4.31
N GLY A 72 1.12 4.01 4.73
CA GLY A 72 -0.30 4.15 4.45
C GLY A 72 -0.62 4.15 2.95
N ALA A 73 0.17 4.87 2.14
CA ALA A 73 -0.02 4.95 0.70
C ALA A 73 0.27 3.62 -0.03
N ILE A 74 1.13 2.76 0.54
CA ILE A 74 1.31 1.38 0.07
C ILE A 74 0.08 0.54 0.47
N ALA A 75 -0.35 0.64 1.73
CA ALA A 75 -1.47 -0.14 2.28
C ALA A 75 -2.83 0.18 1.62
N THR A 76 -3.01 1.41 1.14
CA THR A 76 -4.21 1.85 0.41
C THR A 76 -4.08 1.71 -1.11
N GLU A 77 -2.96 1.16 -1.60
CA GLU A 77 -2.64 1.00 -3.03
C GLU A 77 -2.58 2.32 -3.84
N GLU A 78 -2.50 3.49 -3.18
CA GLU A 78 -2.30 4.79 -3.83
C GLU A 78 -0.94 4.93 -4.55
N ILE A 79 0.03 4.10 -4.14
CA ILE A 79 1.27 3.88 -4.88
C ILE A 79 1.15 2.51 -5.53
N THR A 80 0.64 2.52 -6.75
CA THR A 80 0.43 1.31 -7.54
C THR A 80 1.75 0.55 -7.71
N ASP A 81 1.69 -0.77 -7.53
CA ASP A 81 2.82 -1.68 -7.72
C ASP A 81 4.05 -1.42 -6.83
N ALA A 82 3.87 -0.69 -5.72
CA ALA A 82 4.94 -0.41 -4.77
C ALA A 82 5.71 -1.66 -4.29
N PRO A 83 5.07 -2.80 -3.94
CA PRO A 83 5.81 -3.98 -3.48
C PRO A 83 6.84 -4.48 -4.48
N ALA A 84 6.50 -4.49 -5.77
CA ALA A 84 7.41 -4.99 -6.80
C ALA A 84 8.51 -4.00 -7.16
N ALA A 85 8.18 -2.70 -7.24
CA ALA A 85 9.18 -1.66 -7.42
C ALA A 85 10.20 -1.66 -6.27
N VAL A 86 9.74 -1.84 -5.03
CA VAL A 86 10.62 -1.96 -3.86
C VAL A 86 11.49 -3.21 -3.95
N ALA A 87 10.92 -4.38 -4.22
CA ALA A 87 11.69 -5.63 -4.31
C ALA A 87 12.80 -5.58 -5.40
N GLY A 88 12.49 -5.02 -6.57
CA GLY A 88 13.40 -5.01 -7.72
C GLY A 88 14.34 -3.80 -7.81
N LEU A 89 13.86 -2.61 -7.46
CA LEU A 89 14.52 -1.34 -7.77
C LEU A 89 14.98 -0.55 -6.54
N CYS A 90 14.24 -0.61 -5.43
CA CYS A 90 14.56 0.13 -4.20
C CYS A 90 14.40 -0.71 -2.92
N PRO A 91 15.17 -1.80 -2.77
CA PRO A 91 15.00 -2.76 -1.67
C PRO A 91 15.26 -2.17 -0.28
N GLN A 92 15.89 -1.00 -0.18
CA GLN A 92 16.02 -0.27 1.08
C GLN A 92 14.69 0.19 1.69
N HIS A 93 13.58 0.10 0.94
CA HIS A 93 12.22 0.44 1.40
C HIS A 93 11.37 -0.80 1.70
N GLN A 94 11.97 -1.99 1.75
CA GLN A 94 11.26 -3.24 2.00
C GLN A 94 10.51 -3.22 3.34
N ASP A 95 11.07 -2.57 4.36
CA ASP A 95 10.44 -2.39 5.67
C ASP A 95 9.07 -1.70 5.59
N LEU A 96 8.89 -0.76 4.64
CA LEU A 96 7.63 -0.07 4.44
C LEU A 96 6.56 -1.00 3.85
N VAL A 97 6.97 -1.86 2.91
CA VAL A 97 6.09 -2.84 2.26
C VAL A 97 5.67 -3.91 3.25
N ASP A 98 6.63 -4.41 4.03
CA ASP A 98 6.39 -5.41 5.05
C ASP A 98 5.39 -4.87 6.10
N GLU A 99 5.59 -3.64 6.58
CA GLU A 99 4.65 -3.00 7.53
C GLU A 99 3.26 -2.78 6.92
N ALA A 100 3.20 -2.33 5.65
CA ALA A 100 1.93 -2.10 4.94
C ALA A 100 1.10 -3.38 4.78
N ALA A 101 1.74 -4.56 4.64
CA ALA A 101 1.05 -5.85 4.56
C ALA A 101 0.24 -6.18 5.85
N TYR A 102 0.60 -5.58 6.98
CA TYR A 102 -0.10 -5.74 8.26
C TYR A 102 -1.07 -4.59 8.58
N ALA A 103 -1.12 -3.56 7.75
CA ALA A 103 -2.00 -2.42 7.94
C ALA A 103 -3.46 -2.71 7.54
N TYR A 104 -4.36 -1.82 7.96
CA TYR A 104 -5.74 -1.75 7.49
C TYR A 104 -6.00 -0.39 6.86
N ALA A 105 -6.39 -0.35 5.60
CA ALA A 105 -7.00 0.85 5.03
C ALA A 105 -8.34 1.16 5.72
N ASP A 106 -8.85 2.39 5.59
CA ASP A 106 -10.25 2.67 5.95
C ASP A 106 -11.22 1.73 5.20
N GLY A 107 -12.34 1.42 5.85
CA GLY A 107 -13.29 0.41 5.40
C GLY A 107 -13.72 -0.52 6.54
N THR A 108 -14.36 -1.63 6.18
CA THR A 108 -14.81 -2.66 7.14
C THR A 108 -13.96 -3.92 6.96
N HIS A 109 -13.32 -4.36 8.04
CA HIS A 109 -12.48 -5.56 8.10
C HIS A 109 -13.10 -6.55 9.08
N ALA A 110 -13.27 -7.81 8.65
CA ALA A 110 -13.94 -8.81 9.46
C ALA A 110 -13.39 -10.23 9.24
N GLY A 111 -13.71 -11.12 10.18
CA GLY A 111 -13.41 -12.54 10.04
C GLY A 111 -11.92 -12.85 10.25
N ARG A 112 -11.36 -13.75 9.43
CA ARG A 112 -10.00 -14.30 9.63
C ARG A 112 -8.87 -13.33 9.30
N THR A 113 -9.17 -12.25 8.56
CA THR A 113 -8.19 -11.21 8.21
C THR A 113 -8.04 -10.17 9.30
N LEU A 114 -8.92 -10.15 10.30
CA LEU A 114 -8.83 -9.27 11.45
C LEU A 114 -7.79 -9.79 12.44
N ARG A 115 -6.75 -8.99 12.65
CA ARG A 115 -5.56 -9.30 13.43
C ARG A 115 -5.64 -8.52 14.74
N PRO A 116 -5.68 -9.20 15.89
CA PRO A 116 -5.58 -8.54 17.17
C PRO A 116 -4.22 -7.88 17.31
N GLY A 117 -4.19 -6.67 17.87
CA GLY A 117 -2.94 -5.92 17.97
C GLY A 117 -3.16 -4.46 18.28
N VAL A 118 -2.06 -3.74 18.33
CA VAL A 118 -2.03 -2.29 18.53
C VAL A 118 -1.82 -1.63 17.18
N TYR A 119 -2.59 -0.59 16.90
CA TYR A 119 -2.53 0.10 15.62
C TYR A 119 -2.50 1.60 15.82
N ARG A 120 -1.80 2.31 14.93
CA ARG A 120 -1.80 3.77 14.85
C ARG A 120 -2.32 4.25 13.50
N SER A 121 -3.10 5.33 13.48
CA SER A 121 -3.56 5.91 12.22
C SER A 121 -2.43 6.68 11.53
N ALA A 122 -2.21 6.44 10.24
CA ALA A 122 -1.10 7.02 9.47
C ALA A 122 -1.27 8.54 9.22
N SER A 123 -2.39 8.96 8.63
CA SER A 123 -2.64 10.36 8.28
C SER A 123 -4.14 10.68 8.38
N PRO A 124 -4.71 10.68 9.59
CA PRO A 124 -6.14 10.88 9.78
C PRO A 124 -6.56 12.31 9.41
N THR A 125 -7.77 12.42 8.87
CA THR A 125 -8.45 13.70 8.67
C THR A 125 -9.06 14.21 9.99
N THR A 126 -9.69 15.38 9.94
CA THR A 126 -10.53 15.91 11.03
C THR A 126 -11.89 15.19 11.15
N HIS A 127 -12.10 14.11 10.41
CA HIS A 127 -13.32 13.29 10.45
C HIS A 127 -13.01 11.80 10.64
N CYS A 128 -11.86 11.50 11.26
CA CYS A 128 -11.50 10.12 11.57
C CYS A 128 -12.47 9.55 12.62
N SER A 129 -13.05 8.39 12.31
CA SER A 129 -13.91 7.62 13.19
C SER A 129 -13.62 6.14 13.07
N TRP A 130 -13.80 5.40 14.17
CA TRP A 130 -13.61 3.96 14.17
C TRP A 130 -14.56 3.25 15.13
N GLN A 131 -14.83 1.98 14.85
CA GLN A 131 -15.63 1.09 15.67
C GLN A 131 -15.05 -0.33 15.61
N ILE A 132 -14.99 -0.98 16.76
CA ILE A 132 -14.55 -2.36 16.93
C ILE A 132 -15.69 -3.12 17.59
N GLU A 133 -16.15 -4.18 16.94
CA GLU A 133 -17.26 -4.99 17.40
C GLU A 133 -16.81 -6.43 17.66
N GLY A 134 -17.40 -7.07 18.66
CA GLY A 134 -17.24 -8.47 18.99
C GLY A 134 -18.36 -9.32 18.42
N THR A 135 -18.54 -10.52 18.99
CA THR A 135 -19.60 -11.45 18.60
C THR A 135 -20.98 -10.79 18.69
N GLY A 136 -21.78 -10.92 17.64
CA GLY A 136 -23.14 -10.39 17.59
C GLY A 136 -23.24 -8.87 17.48
N GLY A 137 -22.18 -8.18 17.02
CA GLY A 137 -22.18 -6.72 16.87
C GLY A 137 -22.03 -5.97 18.19
N LYS A 138 -21.66 -6.66 19.28
CA LYS A 138 -21.40 -6.02 20.57
C LYS A 138 -20.21 -5.06 20.43
N GLU A 139 -20.43 -3.77 20.66
CA GLU A 139 -19.34 -2.80 20.70
C GLU A 139 -18.29 -3.18 21.76
N LEU A 140 -17.03 -3.23 21.35
CA LEU A 140 -15.88 -3.44 22.22
C LEU A 140 -15.10 -2.14 22.44
N ALA A 141 -15.00 -1.30 21.41
CA ALA A 141 -14.41 0.03 21.47
C ALA A 141 -14.84 0.86 20.25
N SER A 142 -14.94 2.17 20.41
CA SER A 142 -15.21 3.10 19.31
C SER A 142 -14.61 4.47 19.64
N GLY A 143 -14.54 5.36 18.66
CA GLY A 143 -14.08 6.72 18.88
C GLY A 143 -14.07 7.58 17.61
N THR A 144 -13.84 8.87 17.82
CA THR A 144 -13.68 9.86 16.75
C THR A 144 -12.50 10.79 17.05
N SER A 145 -11.98 11.44 16.01
CA SER A 145 -10.92 12.44 16.09
C SER A 145 -11.20 13.56 15.10
N ASP A 146 -11.20 14.79 15.61
CA ASP A 146 -11.39 16.03 14.86
C ASP A 146 -10.09 16.82 14.65
N THR A 147 -8.97 16.31 15.18
CA THR A 147 -7.70 17.05 15.23
C THR A 147 -6.80 16.84 14.02
N GLY A 148 -7.06 15.81 13.19
CA GLY A 148 -6.13 15.35 12.16
C GLY A 148 -4.81 14.76 12.69
N LYS A 149 -4.67 14.59 14.01
CA LYS A 149 -3.50 13.96 14.64
C LYS A 149 -3.68 12.44 14.72
N SER A 150 -2.58 11.71 14.63
CA SER A 150 -2.56 10.25 14.78
C SER A 150 -3.26 9.78 16.06
N ARG A 151 -3.91 8.61 15.98
CA ARG A 151 -4.61 7.94 17.06
C ARG A 151 -4.12 6.51 17.16
N LYS A 152 -4.05 6.02 18.40
CA LYS A 152 -3.66 4.66 18.72
C LYS A 152 -4.87 3.89 19.23
N ILE A 153 -5.10 2.70 18.70
CA ILE A 153 -6.19 1.80 19.08
C ILE A 153 -5.63 0.42 19.40
N THR A 154 -6.45 -0.40 20.06
CA THR A 154 -6.16 -1.82 20.28
C THR A 154 -7.33 -2.62 19.75
N ILE A 155 -7.06 -3.52 18.82
CA ILE A 155 -8.02 -4.53 18.34
C ILE A 155 -7.88 -5.74 19.28
N PRO A 156 -8.84 -6.01 20.18
CA PRO A 156 -8.77 -7.13 21.09
C PRO A 156 -8.98 -8.46 20.36
N LYS A 157 -8.52 -9.57 20.96
CA LYS A 157 -8.70 -10.94 20.41
C LYS A 157 -10.16 -11.36 20.22
N SER A 158 -11.08 -10.72 20.96
CA SER A 158 -12.52 -10.93 20.84
C SER A 158 -13.18 -10.17 19.70
N ALA A 159 -12.44 -9.28 19.01
CA ALA A 159 -12.96 -8.52 17.90
C ALA A 159 -13.35 -9.43 16.73
N ARG A 160 -14.43 -9.04 16.05
CA ARG A 160 -15.01 -9.70 14.88
C ARG A 160 -15.08 -8.76 13.70
N THR A 161 -15.28 -7.47 13.96
CA THR A 161 -15.34 -6.41 12.97
C THR A 161 -14.52 -5.23 13.44
N PHE A 162 -13.79 -4.61 12.52
CA PHE A 162 -13.17 -3.30 12.68
C PHE A 162 -13.56 -2.43 11.50
N THR A 163 -14.16 -1.29 11.78
CA THR A 163 -14.58 -0.33 10.77
C THR A 163 -13.94 1.01 11.06
N SER A 164 -13.41 1.67 10.04
CA SER A 164 -12.93 3.05 10.16
C SER A 164 -13.19 3.86 8.90
N THR A 165 -13.31 5.17 9.09
CA THR A 165 -13.51 6.16 8.02
C THR A 165 -12.77 7.43 8.36
N GLY A 166 -12.08 8.02 7.38
CA GLY A 166 -11.38 9.29 7.51
C GLY A 166 -10.08 9.20 8.33
N CYS A 167 -9.60 7.99 8.63
CA CYS A 167 -8.37 7.71 9.35
C CYS A 167 -7.20 7.33 8.42
N TYR A 168 -7.48 7.20 7.12
CA TYR A 168 -6.57 6.83 6.03
C TYR A 168 -6.14 5.36 6.07
N ALA A 169 -5.27 5.02 7.02
CA ALA A 169 -4.79 3.67 7.24
C ALA A 169 -4.39 3.47 8.70
N TRP A 170 -4.43 2.23 9.19
CA TRP A 170 -4.06 1.81 10.52
C TRP A 170 -2.85 0.89 10.46
N LEU A 171 -1.71 1.40 10.90
CA LEU A 171 -0.43 0.73 10.84
C LEU A 171 -0.21 -0.06 12.13
N ALA A 172 0.15 -1.33 12.01
CA ALA A 172 0.42 -2.17 13.17
C ALA A 172 1.64 -1.62 13.94
N GLU A 173 1.53 -1.53 15.26
CA GLU A 173 2.67 -1.24 16.13
C GLU A 173 3.24 -2.55 16.67
N GLY A 174 4.53 -2.78 16.43
CA GLY A 174 5.23 -3.95 16.97
C GLY A 174 4.78 -5.28 16.37
N ALA A 175 4.18 -5.28 15.16
CA ALA A 175 4.06 -6.50 14.37
C ALA A 175 5.47 -6.87 13.87
N GLU A 176 6.15 -7.75 14.59
CA GLU A 176 7.13 -8.60 13.95
C GLU A 176 6.34 -9.58 13.06
N GLY A 177 6.78 -9.69 11.80
CA GLY A 177 6.12 -10.47 10.76
C GLY A 177 5.89 -11.93 11.13
#